data_AF-A0AAX4JBM3-F1
#
_entry.id   AF-A0AAX4JBM3-F1
#
_cell.length_a   1.000
_cell.length_b   1.000
_cell.length_c   1.000
_cell.angle_alpha   90.00
_cell.angle_beta   90.00
_cell.angle_gamma   90.00
#
_symmetry.space_group_name_H-M   'P 1'
#
loop_
_entity.id
_entity.type
_entity.pdbx_description
1 polymer ?
#
loop_
_entity_poly.entity_id
_entity_poly.type
_entity_poly.pdbx_seq_one_letter_code
_entity_poly.pdbx_strand_id
1 'polypeptide(L)'
;MEFTIKEHEMKNTMYKSPLTFIRDYIFMYNKQATVPYKLYFQDMQYSHYYEKSLITFLTRPSKDNTFIDNFLEIDEILETTKSLMFYDKAFYHNTLSIYMKSIAIVIDKTITEMEMLDFTNIDILYLYSHENINIYKILVNNILKNIVITQTNTSRDINIEIKPQIWFYFVKCVDIIENINRRLVDLDNRKIKEIPSRYCNEFALLKRICIPENIIGQNRINQYSKADLLENMFNKIKELIDGANNDKKYIFLSNFISEMILRELCNEQELDKYIKYSKGLLDDHQ
;
A
#
# COMPACT_ATOMS: atom_id res chain seq x y z
N MET A 1 22.51 15.36 45.81
CA MET A 1 22.84 15.15 44.37
C MET A 1 22.09 13.88 43.96
N GLU A 2 20.85 14.04 43.50
CA GLU A 2 19.86 12.97 43.26
C GLU A 2 20.07 12.32 41.86
N PHE A 3 21.33 12.15 41.48
CA PHE A 3 21.77 11.94 40.09
C PHE A 3 22.04 10.48 39.71
N THR A 4 21.77 9.49 40.56
CA THR A 4 22.39 8.17 40.38
C THR A 4 21.46 7.01 40.06
N ILE A 5 20.20 7.02 40.46
CA ILE A 5 19.36 5.82 40.34
C ILE A 5 18.86 5.65 38.90
N LYS A 6 18.16 6.64 38.33
CA LYS A 6 17.59 6.53 36.97
C LYS A 6 18.62 6.43 35.85
N GLU A 7 19.75 7.12 35.95
CA GLU A 7 20.80 7.05 34.92
C GLU A 7 21.52 5.68 34.95
N HIS A 8 21.76 5.14 36.15
CA HIS A 8 22.35 3.81 36.30
C HIS A 8 21.36 2.70 35.94
N GLU A 9 20.08 2.88 36.25
CA GLU A 9 18.98 2.03 35.78
C GLU A 9 18.96 2.02 34.25
N MET A 10 18.88 3.17 33.58
CA MET A 10 18.82 3.22 32.11
C MET A 10 20.05 2.60 31.44
N LYS A 11 21.26 2.83 31.99
CA LYS A 11 22.51 2.31 31.44
C LYS A 11 22.51 0.78 31.32
N ASN A 12 21.91 0.10 32.30
CA ASN A 12 21.88 -1.37 32.40
C ASN A 12 20.51 -1.98 32.05
N THR A 13 19.50 -1.17 31.73
CA THR A 13 18.14 -1.65 31.46
C THR A 13 18.04 -2.23 30.06
N MET A 14 17.46 -3.44 29.99
CA MET A 14 17.01 -4.03 28.73
C MET A 14 15.53 -3.68 28.51
N TYR A 15 15.28 -2.84 27.51
CA TYR A 15 13.94 -2.36 27.20
C TYR A 15 13.13 -3.41 26.43
N LYS A 16 11.90 -3.66 26.89
CA LYS A 16 10.92 -4.51 26.17
C LYS A 16 10.31 -3.83 24.95
N SER A 17 10.20 -2.50 25.00
CA SER A 17 9.62 -1.69 23.93
C SER A 17 10.62 -0.63 23.47
N PRO A 18 10.91 -0.54 22.15
CA PRO A 18 11.76 0.53 21.63
C PRO A 18 11.13 1.91 21.80
N LEU A 19 9.80 2.03 21.85
CA LEU A 19 9.11 3.31 22.11
C LEU A 19 9.40 3.83 23.52
N THR A 20 9.31 2.95 24.52
CA THR A 20 9.62 3.30 25.92
C THR A 20 11.07 3.76 26.02
N PHE A 21 11.98 3.06 25.35
CA PHE A 21 13.39 3.46 25.31
C PHE A 21 13.58 4.86 24.72
N ILE A 22 12.97 5.14 23.56
CA ILE A 22 13.11 6.45 22.91
C ILE A 22 12.63 7.57 23.85
N ARG A 23 11.46 7.41 24.46
CA ARG A 23 10.89 8.40 25.38
C ARG A 23 11.77 8.64 26.60
N ASP A 24 12.20 7.56 27.25
CA ASP A 24 13.07 7.65 28.42
C ASP A 24 14.39 8.31 28.07
N TYR A 25 14.97 7.98 26.91
CA TYR A 25 16.21 8.57 26.42
C TYR A 25 16.07 10.07 26.19
N ILE A 26 15.06 10.50 25.43
CA ILE A 26 14.82 11.92 25.16
C ILE A 26 14.59 12.69 26.46
N PHE A 27 13.77 12.15 27.35
CA PHE A 27 13.46 12.77 28.64
C PHE A 27 14.71 12.92 29.51
N MET A 28 15.50 11.86 29.63
CA MET A 28 16.74 11.85 30.40
C MET A 28 17.77 12.82 29.80
N TYR A 29 17.99 12.77 28.49
CA TYR A 29 18.95 13.65 27.83
C TYR A 29 18.54 15.12 27.96
N ASN A 30 17.25 15.45 27.81
CA ASN A 30 16.76 16.80 28.02
C ASN A 30 17.03 17.31 29.45
N LYS A 31 16.80 16.47 30.47
CA LYS A 31 17.14 16.81 31.86
C LYS A 31 18.62 17.08 32.08
N GLN A 32 19.49 16.55 31.22
CA GLN A 32 20.93 16.77 31.30
C GLN A 32 21.38 18.14 30.75
N ALA A 33 20.46 19.00 30.30
CA ALA A 33 20.78 20.31 29.71
C ALA A 33 21.64 21.21 30.62
N THR A 34 21.42 21.15 31.94
CA THR A 34 22.06 22.03 32.93
C THR A 34 23.18 21.35 33.71
N VAL A 35 23.56 20.12 33.36
CA VAL A 35 24.59 19.36 34.06
C VAL A 35 25.80 19.05 33.18
N PRO A 36 27.00 18.95 33.77
CA PRO A 36 28.24 18.80 33.02
C PRO A 36 28.46 17.38 32.46
N TYR A 37 27.80 16.37 33.02
CA TYR A 37 27.90 14.98 32.56
C TYR A 37 26.68 14.61 31.71
N LYS A 38 26.92 13.97 30.57
CA LYS A 38 25.88 13.51 29.63
C LYS A 38 25.98 12.01 29.44
N LEU A 39 24.84 11.34 29.45
CA LEU A 39 24.74 9.91 29.13
C LEU A 39 24.40 9.79 27.65
N TYR A 40 25.38 9.38 26.84
CA TYR A 40 25.18 9.26 25.40
C TYR A 40 24.48 7.95 25.07
N PHE A 41 23.77 7.92 23.94
CA PHE A 41 23.10 6.72 23.44
C PHE A 41 24.04 5.51 23.38
N GLN A 42 25.28 5.71 22.93
CA GLN A 42 26.30 4.66 22.80
C GLN A 42 26.73 4.04 24.14
N ASP A 43 26.54 4.75 25.25
CA ASP A 43 26.93 4.28 26.58
C ASP A 43 25.89 3.33 27.21
N MET A 44 24.74 3.16 26.55
CA MET A 44 23.63 2.33 27.04
C MET A 44 23.70 0.91 26.46
N GLN A 45 23.48 -0.11 27.28
CA GLN A 45 23.48 -1.50 26.84
C GLN A 45 22.44 -1.79 25.74
N TYR A 46 21.27 -1.14 25.81
CA TYR A 46 20.21 -1.32 24.82
C TYR A 46 20.56 -0.77 23.43
N SER A 47 21.55 0.12 23.32
CA SER A 47 21.97 0.72 22.05
C SER A 47 22.38 -0.33 21.01
N HIS A 48 23.00 -1.42 21.46
CA HIS A 48 23.42 -2.55 20.61
C HIS A 48 22.25 -3.32 19.98
N TYR A 49 21.05 -3.22 20.57
CA TYR A 49 19.85 -3.93 20.11
C TYR A 49 18.82 -2.99 19.48
N TYR A 50 18.99 -1.68 19.68
CA TYR A 50 17.98 -0.67 19.41
C TYR A 50 17.48 -0.68 17.96
N GLU A 51 18.38 -0.67 16.96
CA GLU A 51 17.97 -0.67 15.56
C GLU A 51 17.12 -1.89 15.22
N LYS A 52 17.61 -3.10 15.56
CA LYS A 52 16.89 -4.34 15.28
C LYS A 52 15.54 -4.37 16.00
N SER A 53 15.49 -3.95 17.25
CA SER A 53 14.26 -3.89 18.05
C SER A 53 13.24 -2.93 17.44
N LEU A 54 13.68 -1.74 17.02
CA LEU A 54 12.80 -0.73 16.43
C LEU A 54 12.27 -1.16 15.07
N ILE A 55 13.13 -1.69 14.18
CA ILE A 55 12.70 -2.24 12.88
C ILE A 55 11.67 -3.36 13.14
N THR A 56 12.01 -4.33 13.99
CA THR A 56 11.11 -5.45 14.28
C THR A 56 9.77 -4.97 14.82
N PHE A 57 9.77 -3.96 15.69
CA PHE A 57 8.55 -3.38 16.23
C PHE A 57 7.67 -2.75 15.14
N LEU A 58 8.27 -2.01 14.21
CA LEU A 58 7.56 -1.31 13.13
C LEU A 58 7.24 -2.18 11.91
N THR A 59 7.88 -3.33 11.75
CA THR A 59 7.63 -4.23 10.60
C THR A 59 6.85 -5.48 10.98
N ARG A 60 6.54 -5.68 12.27
CA ARG A 60 5.82 -6.88 12.73
C ARG A 60 4.36 -6.81 12.25
N PRO A 61 3.82 -7.90 11.66
CA PRO A 61 2.41 -7.94 11.29
C PRO A 61 1.56 -7.78 12.55
N SER A 62 0.71 -6.76 12.58
CA SER A 62 -0.41 -6.70 13.52
C SER A 62 -1.66 -7.15 12.80
N LYS A 63 -2.52 -7.90 13.49
CA LYS A 63 -3.85 -8.25 12.97
C LYS A 63 -4.86 -7.10 13.12
N ASP A 64 -4.49 -6.08 13.88
CA ASP A 64 -5.32 -4.92 14.20
C ASP A 64 -4.70 -3.64 13.63
N ASN A 65 -5.52 -2.58 13.44
CA ASN A 65 -5.10 -1.25 12.98
C ASN A 65 -4.02 -0.57 13.87
N THR A 66 -3.59 -1.22 14.95
CA THR A 66 -2.50 -0.81 15.84
C THR A 66 -1.15 -0.68 15.13
N PHE A 67 -1.00 -1.31 13.96
CA PHE A 67 0.22 -1.19 13.17
C PHE A 67 0.50 0.26 12.75
N ILE A 68 -0.50 0.99 12.27
CA ILE A 68 -0.37 2.40 11.86
C ILE A 68 -0.09 3.28 13.08
N ASP A 69 -0.73 2.98 14.21
CA ASP A 69 -0.60 3.74 15.45
C ASP A 69 0.86 3.79 15.90
N ASN A 70 1.59 2.68 15.75
CA ASN A 70 3.02 2.62 16.07
C ASN A 70 3.85 3.59 15.22
N PHE A 71 3.52 3.77 13.94
CA PHE A 71 4.22 4.74 13.09
C PHE A 71 3.87 6.17 13.49
N LEU A 72 2.57 6.46 13.70
CA LEU A 72 2.11 7.79 14.12
C LEU A 72 2.71 8.21 15.45
N GLU A 73 2.85 7.28 16.39
CA GLU A 73 3.46 7.51 17.69
C GLU A 73 4.95 7.88 17.58
N ILE A 74 5.68 7.26 16.64
CA ILE A 74 7.09 7.62 16.40
C ILE A 74 7.20 8.96 15.68
N ASP A 75 6.33 9.24 14.71
CA ASP A 75 6.24 10.56 14.08
C ASP A 75 6.07 11.66 15.14
N GLU A 76 5.12 11.49 16.06
CA GLU A 76 4.89 12.43 17.15
C GLU A 76 6.12 12.59 18.06
N ILE A 77 6.79 11.48 18.41
CA ILE A 77 7.99 11.51 19.23
C ILE A 77 9.13 12.28 18.53
N LEU A 78 9.35 12.00 17.24
CA LEU A 78 10.39 12.66 16.44
C LEU A 78 10.11 14.16 16.30
N GLU A 79 8.87 14.55 16.04
CA GLU A 79 8.46 15.96 15.97
C GLU A 79 8.64 16.67 17.31
N THR A 80 8.18 16.04 18.39
CA THR A 80 8.33 16.58 19.75
C THR A 80 9.81 16.75 20.09
N THR A 81 10.65 15.78 19.74
CA THR A 81 12.11 15.85 19.97
C THR A 81 12.73 17.03 19.24
N LYS A 82 12.36 17.25 17.97
CA LYS A 82 12.85 18.36 17.16
C LYS A 82 12.48 19.73 17.73
N SER A 83 11.37 19.82 18.46
CA SER A 83 10.92 21.05 19.12
C SER A 83 11.66 21.37 20.43
N LEU A 84 12.42 20.41 20.97
CA LEU A 84 13.18 20.60 22.20
C LEU A 84 14.38 21.53 21.95
N MET A 85 14.62 22.44 22.90
CA MET A 85 15.81 23.30 22.89
C MET A 85 17.12 22.49 23.07
N PHE A 86 17.06 21.38 23.80
CA PHE A 86 18.19 20.52 24.09
C PHE A 86 17.82 19.04 23.88
N TYR A 87 18.44 18.42 22.88
CA TYR A 87 18.30 17.00 22.57
C TYR A 87 19.57 16.45 21.90
N ASP A 88 19.76 15.13 21.91
CA ASP A 88 20.85 14.48 21.20
C ASP A 88 20.53 14.39 19.70
N LYS A 89 21.20 15.24 18.91
CA LYS A 89 21.04 15.26 17.45
C LYS A 89 21.48 13.95 16.79
N ALA A 90 22.53 13.30 17.30
CA ALA A 90 23.02 12.06 16.71
C ALA A 90 22.01 10.93 16.94
N PHE A 91 21.47 10.83 18.16
CA PHE A 91 20.38 9.89 18.45
C PHE A 91 19.14 10.18 17.59
N TYR A 92 18.69 11.45 17.52
CA TYR A 92 17.55 11.85 16.70
C TYR A 92 17.71 11.42 15.22
N HIS A 93 18.84 11.74 14.60
CA HIS A 93 19.10 11.35 13.21
C HIS A 93 19.22 9.84 13.02
N ASN A 94 19.78 9.13 14.00
CA ASN A 94 19.81 7.67 13.97
C ASN A 94 18.40 7.08 14.03
N THR A 95 17.57 7.50 14.98
CA THR A 95 16.17 7.07 15.11
C THR A 95 15.38 7.40 13.85
N LEU A 96 15.51 8.61 13.31
CA LEU A 96 14.86 9.01 12.07
C LEU A 96 15.27 8.13 10.89
N SER A 97 16.56 7.82 10.77
CA SER A 97 17.07 6.94 9.70
C SER A 97 16.50 5.52 9.81
N ILE A 98 16.45 4.96 11.03
CA ILE A 98 15.87 3.62 11.29
C ILE A 98 14.37 3.63 11.00
N TYR A 99 13.68 4.69 11.39
CA TYR A 99 12.26 4.89 11.12
C TYR A 99 11.97 4.89 9.61
N MET A 100 12.66 5.72 8.83
CA MET A 100 12.53 5.76 7.37
C MET A 100 12.89 4.41 6.71
N LYS A 101 13.88 3.71 7.25
CA LYS A 101 14.26 2.36 6.76
C LYS A 101 13.12 1.37 6.99
N SER A 102 12.44 1.47 8.13
CA SER A 102 11.30 0.61 8.48
C SER A 102 10.11 0.89 7.57
N ILE A 103 9.80 2.16 7.28
CA ILE A 103 8.76 2.54 6.31
C ILE A 103 9.05 1.91 4.95
N ALA A 104 10.28 2.05 4.44
CA ALA A 104 10.67 1.50 3.14
C ALA A 104 10.48 -0.03 3.09
N ILE A 105 10.93 -0.75 4.13
CA ILE A 105 10.73 -2.21 4.25
C ILE A 105 9.24 -2.58 4.19
N VAL A 106 8.39 -1.83 4.90
CA VAL A 106 6.94 -2.11 4.93
C VAL A 106 6.31 -1.82 3.58
N ILE A 107 6.69 -0.73 2.91
CA ILE A 107 6.18 -0.42 1.57
C ILE A 107 6.55 -1.53 0.58
N ASP A 108 7.81 -1.97 0.55
CA ASP A 108 8.26 -3.06 -0.32
C ASP A 108 7.49 -4.36 -0.03
N LYS A 109 7.24 -4.64 1.26
CA LYS A 109 6.43 -5.78 1.68
C LYS A 109 4.99 -5.66 1.21
N THR A 110 4.35 -4.49 1.38
CA THR A 110 2.99 -4.23 0.90
C THR A 110 2.88 -4.43 -0.60
N ILE A 111 3.85 -3.94 -1.39
CA ILE A 111 3.88 -4.12 -2.84
C ILE A 111 3.91 -5.61 -3.19
N THR A 112 4.77 -6.39 -2.52
CA THR A 112 4.86 -7.85 -2.72
C THR A 112 3.55 -8.56 -2.31
N GLU A 113 2.93 -8.14 -1.22
CA GLU A 113 1.63 -8.66 -0.73
C GLU A 113 0.50 -8.39 -1.75
N MET A 114 0.48 -7.21 -2.37
CA MET A 114 -0.53 -6.83 -3.36
C MET A 114 -0.49 -7.72 -4.61
N GLU A 115 0.69 -8.18 -5.04
CA GLU A 115 0.82 -9.15 -6.14
C GLU A 115 0.14 -10.49 -5.81
N MET A 116 0.12 -10.85 -4.52
CA MET A 116 -0.57 -12.04 -3.99
C MET A 116 -2.05 -11.78 -3.65
N LEU A 117 -2.58 -10.60 -4.00
CA LEU A 117 -3.93 -10.13 -3.64
C LEU A 117 -4.15 -9.96 -2.13
N ASP A 118 -3.09 -9.69 -1.37
CA ASP A 118 -3.19 -9.27 0.02
C ASP A 118 -3.02 -7.75 0.11
N PHE A 119 -4.09 -7.07 0.53
CA PHE A 119 -4.14 -5.62 0.66
C PHE A 119 -4.20 -5.18 2.13
N THR A 120 -3.79 -6.05 3.05
CA THR A 120 -3.81 -5.82 4.50
C THR A 120 -2.94 -4.65 4.93
N ASN A 121 -1.97 -4.19 4.15
CA ASN A 121 -1.13 -3.02 4.52
C ASN A 121 -1.16 -1.89 3.48
N ILE A 122 -2.19 -1.85 2.61
CA ILE A 122 -2.28 -0.86 1.53
C ILE A 122 -2.30 0.59 2.04
N ASP A 123 -2.87 0.81 3.22
CA ASP A 123 -2.92 2.07 3.93
C ASP A 123 -1.54 2.69 4.17
N ILE A 124 -0.48 1.89 4.32
CA ILE A 124 0.89 2.40 4.40
C ILE A 124 1.30 3.12 3.10
N LEU A 125 0.91 2.62 1.93
CA LEU A 125 1.14 3.32 0.66
C LEU A 125 0.37 4.65 0.62
N TYR A 126 -0.82 4.70 1.22
CA TYR A 126 -1.61 5.92 1.28
C TYR A 126 -1.06 6.96 2.26
N LEU A 127 -0.35 6.53 3.31
CA LEU A 127 0.21 7.44 4.31
C LEU A 127 1.62 7.92 3.98
N TYR A 128 2.45 7.04 3.40
CA TYR A 128 3.89 7.26 3.25
C TYR A 128 4.35 7.35 1.80
N SER A 129 3.42 7.44 0.84
CA SER A 129 3.75 7.71 -0.56
C SER A 129 2.91 8.85 -1.16
N HIS A 130 3.57 9.65 -2.01
CA HIS A 130 2.95 10.67 -2.85
C HIS A 130 2.49 10.14 -4.20
N GLU A 131 2.81 8.89 -4.52
CA GLU A 131 2.41 8.30 -5.78
C GLU A 131 0.90 8.17 -5.88
N ASN A 132 0.40 8.36 -7.10
CA ASN A 132 -1.00 8.20 -7.43
C ASN A 132 -1.35 6.71 -7.46
N ILE A 133 -1.57 6.11 -6.29
CA ILE A 133 -1.83 4.66 -6.19
C ILE A 133 -3.12 4.30 -6.95
N ASN A 134 -3.00 3.36 -7.87
CA ASN A 134 -4.08 2.77 -8.63
C ASN A 134 -3.90 1.25 -8.75
N ILE A 135 -4.70 0.50 -7.99
CA ILE A 135 -4.61 -0.97 -7.94
C ILE A 135 -5.42 -1.67 -9.03
N TYR A 136 -6.21 -0.97 -9.84
CA TYR A 136 -7.11 -1.61 -10.81
C TYR A 136 -6.37 -2.53 -11.77
N LYS A 137 -5.16 -2.15 -12.19
CA LYS A 137 -4.32 -2.96 -13.07
C LYS A 137 -3.98 -4.32 -12.44
N ILE A 138 -3.64 -4.37 -11.15
CA ILE A 138 -3.37 -5.63 -10.43
C ILE A 138 -4.64 -6.49 -10.35
N LEU A 139 -5.77 -5.88 -9.98
CA LEU A 139 -7.05 -6.58 -9.84
C LEU A 139 -7.51 -7.17 -11.18
N VAL A 140 -7.50 -6.34 -12.23
CA VAL A 140 -7.89 -6.73 -13.59
C VAL A 140 -6.99 -7.82 -14.14
N ASN A 141 -5.67 -7.71 -14.00
CA ASN A 141 -4.76 -8.77 -14.44
C ASN A 141 -5.07 -10.11 -13.74
N ASN A 142 -5.44 -10.06 -12.45
CA ASN A 142 -5.82 -11.25 -11.71
C ASN A 142 -7.16 -11.85 -12.14
N ILE A 143 -8.12 -11.03 -12.60
CA ILE A 143 -9.37 -11.52 -13.18
C ILE A 143 -9.07 -12.16 -14.54
N LEU A 144 -8.39 -11.43 -15.42
CA LEU A 144 -8.21 -11.76 -16.83
C LEU A 144 -7.17 -12.86 -17.09
N LYS A 145 -6.36 -13.27 -16.10
CA LYS A 145 -5.52 -14.47 -16.21
C LYS A 145 -6.30 -15.75 -16.53
N ASN A 146 -7.61 -15.71 -16.37
CA ASN A 146 -8.55 -16.80 -16.67
C ASN A 146 -9.10 -16.74 -18.09
N ILE A 147 -8.70 -15.77 -18.91
CA ILE A 147 -8.94 -15.76 -20.35
C ILE A 147 -7.76 -16.45 -21.02
N VAL A 148 -8.04 -17.51 -21.77
CA VAL A 148 -7.03 -18.24 -22.55
C VAL A 148 -7.13 -17.79 -24.00
N ILE A 149 -6.01 -17.31 -24.53
CA ILE A 149 -5.88 -16.92 -25.93
C ILE A 149 -4.90 -17.90 -26.58
N THR A 150 -5.39 -18.69 -27.52
CA THR A 150 -4.56 -19.64 -28.28
C THR A 150 -4.44 -19.15 -29.72
N GLN A 151 -3.20 -19.09 -30.22
CA GLN A 151 -2.92 -18.86 -31.63
C GLN A 151 -2.67 -20.22 -32.29
N THR A 152 -3.48 -20.57 -33.29
CA THR A 152 -3.23 -21.77 -34.09
C THR A 152 -2.30 -21.45 -35.28
N ASN A 153 -1.38 -22.37 -35.59
CA ASN A 153 -0.35 -22.20 -36.62
C ASN A 153 -0.90 -22.08 -38.05
N THR A 154 -2.17 -22.42 -38.27
CA THR A 154 -2.87 -22.24 -39.54
C THR A 154 -3.74 -20.99 -39.43
N SER A 155 -3.42 -19.98 -40.24
CA SER A 155 -4.26 -18.80 -40.56
C SER A 155 -4.74 -17.90 -39.42
N ARG A 156 -3.86 -17.18 -38.70
CA ARG A 156 -4.24 -16.03 -37.82
C ARG A 156 -5.45 -16.30 -36.89
N ASP A 157 -5.75 -17.56 -36.61
CA ASP A 157 -6.99 -17.95 -35.98
C ASP A 157 -6.76 -17.93 -34.47
N ILE A 158 -7.04 -16.77 -33.89
CA ILE A 158 -7.03 -16.60 -32.44
C ILE A 158 -8.31 -17.25 -31.90
N ASN A 159 -8.17 -18.20 -30.99
CA ASN A 159 -9.28 -18.74 -30.21
C ASN A 159 -9.21 -18.18 -28.79
N ILE A 160 -10.35 -17.69 -28.29
CA ILE A 160 -10.47 -17.01 -27.00
C ILE A 160 -11.47 -17.79 -26.15
N GLU A 161 -10.98 -18.32 -25.02
CA GLU A 161 -11.78 -19.09 -24.07
C GLU A 161 -11.82 -18.37 -22.72
N ILE A 162 -13.00 -18.33 -22.10
CA ILE A 162 -13.20 -17.77 -20.77
C ILE A 162 -13.33 -18.93 -19.78
N LYS A 163 -12.36 -19.08 -18.89
CA LYS A 163 -12.48 -20.06 -17.81
C LYS A 163 -13.51 -19.60 -16.77
N PRO A 164 -14.39 -20.50 -16.27
CA PRO A 164 -15.44 -20.13 -15.31
C PRO A 164 -14.93 -19.43 -14.03
N GLN A 165 -13.68 -19.66 -13.66
CA GLN A 165 -13.03 -19.06 -12.49
C GLN A 165 -12.94 -17.53 -12.58
N ILE A 166 -13.02 -16.94 -13.77
CA ILE A 166 -12.98 -15.48 -13.96
C ILE A 166 -13.99 -14.75 -13.07
N TRP A 167 -15.19 -15.32 -12.90
CA TRP A 167 -16.28 -14.72 -12.15
C TRP A 167 -16.02 -14.77 -10.63
N PHE A 168 -15.43 -15.87 -10.16
CA PHE A 168 -14.97 -15.98 -8.77
C PHE A 168 -13.92 -14.91 -8.45
N TYR A 169 -12.95 -14.70 -9.35
CA TYR A 169 -11.95 -13.65 -9.17
C TYR A 169 -12.53 -12.25 -9.27
N PHE A 170 -13.53 -12.04 -10.12
CA PHE A 170 -14.23 -10.75 -10.19
C PHE A 170 -14.89 -10.41 -8.85
N VAL A 171 -15.71 -11.30 -8.30
CA VAL A 171 -16.36 -11.10 -6.99
C VAL A 171 -15.32 -10.86 -5.90
N LYS A 172 -14.25 -11.67 -5.86
CA LYS A 172 -13.14 -11.47 -4.91
C LYS A 172 -12.50 -10.09 -5.04
N CYS A 173 -12.31 -9.57 -6.25
CA CYS A 173 -11.72 -8.24 -6.46
C CYS A 173 -12.68 -7.12 -6.03
N VAL A 174 -14.00 -7.31 -6.17
CA VAL A 174 -15.00 -6.38 -5.63
C VAL A 174 -14.93 -6.35 -4.10
N ASP A 175 -14.87 -7.51 -3.43
CA ASP A 175 -14.72 -7.57 -1.97
C ASP A 175 -13.44 -6.88 -1.49
N ILE A 176 -12.33 -7.05 -2.23
CA ILE A 176 -11.06 -6.37 -1.97
C ILE A 176 -11.25 -4.85 -2.03
N ILE A 177 -11.86 -4.33 -3.11
CA ILE A 177 -12.14 -2.91 -3.28
C ILE A 177 -12.96 -2.37 -2.11
N GLU A 178 -14.01 -3.07 -1.69
CA GLU A 178 -14.83 -2.67 -0.56
C GLU A 178 -14.04 -2.61 0.74
N ASN A 179 -13.23 -3.64 1.02
CA ASN A 179 -12.40 -3.68 2.21
C ASN A 179 -11.38 -2.54 2.23
N ILE A 180 -10.76 -2.23 1.09
CA ILE A 180 -9.84 -1.09 0.96
C ILE A 180 -10.59 0.22 1.24
N ASN A 181 -11.75 0.42 0.63
CA ASN A 181 -12.56 1.62 0.85
C ASN A 181 -12.94 1.81 2.31
N ARG A 182 -13.37 0.75 3.01
CA ARG A 182 -13.69 0.81 4.46
C ARG A 182 -12.49 1.32 5.27
N ARG A 183 -11.28 0.88 4.91
CA ARG A 183 -10.05 1.32 5.58
C ARG A 183 -9.65 2.75 5.22
N LEU A 184 -9.78 3.15 3.96
CA LEU A 184 -9.54 4.53 3.55
C LEU A 184 -10.49 5.50 4.26
N VAL A 185 -11.75 5.10 4.44
CA VAL A 185 -12.74 5.84 5.24
C VAL A 185 -12.37 5.86 6.72
N ASP A 186 -11.87 4.76 7.30
CA ASP A 186 -11.36 4.75 8.68
C ASP A 186 -10.21 5.76 8.86
N LEU A 187 -9.25 5.80 7.92
CA LEU A 187 -8.17 6.79 7.95
C LEU A 187 -8.68 8.23 7.88
N ASP A 188 -9.70 8.50 7.07
CA ASP A 188 -10.34 9.81 6.98
C ASP A 188 -11.08 10.18 8.27
N ASN A 189 -11.88 9.28 8.81
CA ASN A 189 -12.63 9.47 10.06
C ASN A 189 -11.70 9.73 11.25
N ARG A 190 -10.55 9.05 11.27
CA ARG A 190 -9.51 9.23 12.28
C ARG A 190 -8.67 10.50 12.05
N LYS A 191 -8.96 11.26 10.99
CA LYS A 191 -8.20 12.46 10.56
C LYS A 191 -6.72 12.19 10.34
N ILE A 192 -6.35 10.94 10.07
CA ILE A 192 -4.95 10.58 9.83
C ILE A 192 -4.46 11.20 8.52
N LYS A 193 -5.33 11.34 7.51
CA LYS A 193 -4.96 12.07 6.28
C LYS A 193 -4.70 13.56 6.50
N GLU A 194 -5.24 14.16 7.58
CA GLU A 194 -4.95 15.54 8.00
C GLU A 194 -3.61 15.65 8.73
N ILE A 195 -3.05 14.51 9.16
CA ILE A 195 -1.71 14.37 9.75
C ILE A 195 -0.86 13.55 8.78
N PRO A 196 -0.55 14.06 7.56
CA PRO A 196 0.39 13.37 6.71
C PRO A 196 1.69 13.23 7.49
N SER A 197 2.29 12.03 7.46
CA SER A 197 3.61 11.84 8.04
C SER A 197 4.53 12.91 7.47
N ARG A 198 5.10 13.77 8.32
CA ARG A 198 5.93 14.90 7.83
C ARG A 198 7.18 14.43 7.11
N TYR A 199 7.50 13.14 7.23
CA TYR A 199 8.64 12.50 6.64
C TYR A 199 8.34 11.84 5.28
N CYS A 200 7.09 11.88 4.78
CA CYS A 200 6.71 11.33 3.47
C CYS A 200 7.47 11.99 2.30
N ASN A 201 7.80 13.28 2.43
CA ASN A 201 8.55 14.07 1.45
C ASN A 201 10.07 14.11 1.70
N GLU A 202 10.55 13.43 2.73
CA GLU A 202 11.97 13.47 3.05
C GLU A 202 12.77 12.76 1.97
N PHE A 203 13.76 13.47 1.42
CA PHE A 203 14.60 12.95 0.34
C PHE A 203 15.28 11.63 0.69
N ALA A 204 15.59 11.42 1.96
CA ALA A 204 16.16 10.17 2.46
C ALA A 204 15.19 8.98 2.35
N LEU A 205 13.88 9.22 2.52
CA LEU A 205 12.84 8.20 2.35
C LEU A 205 12.56 7.95 0.86
N LEU A 206 12.42 9.02 0.08
CA LEU A 206 12.18 8.93 -1.37
C LEU A 206 13.28 8.14 -2.11
N LYS A 207 14.53 8.22 -1.63
CA LYS A 207 15.64 7.41 -2.15
C LYS A 207 15.56 5.90 -1.87
N ARG A 208 14.72 5.50 -0.92
CA ARG A 208 14.61 4.11 -0.43
C ARG A 208 13.37 3.41 -0.95
N ILE A 209 12.35 4.16 -1.35
CA ILE A 209 11.09 3.61 -1.85
C ILE A 209 11.14 3.51 -3.37
N CYS A 210 10.71 2.37 -3.91
CA CYS A 210 10.46 2.20 -5.34
C CYS A 210 9.07 1.61 -5.53
N ILE A 211 8.14 2.42 -6.05
CA ILE A 211 6.77 1.97 -6.33
C ILE A 211 6.69 1.56 -7.81
N PRO A 212 6.32 0.31 -8.11
CA PRO A 212 6.22 -0.17 -9.47
C PRO A 212 5.20 0.62 -10.32
N GLU A 213 5.51 0.83 -11.60
CA GLU A 213 4.64 1.52 -12.56
C GLU A 213 3.26 0.85 -12.72
N ASN A 214 3.14 -0.45 -12.41
CA ASN A 214 1.88 -1.17 -12.51
C ASN A 214 0.85 -0.80 -11.42
N ILE A 215 1.25 -0.06 -10.39
CA ILE A 215 0.36 0.47 -9.34
C ILE A 215 0.30 1.99 -9.32
N ILE A 216 0.97 2.66 -10.26
CA ILE A 216 0.91 4.12 -10.41
C ILE A 216 -0.12 4.47 -11.48
N GLY A 217 -1.05 5.35 -11.12
CA GLY A 217 -2.09 5.89 -11.98
C GLY A 217 -1.87 7.38 -12.29
N GLN A 218 -2.75 7.93 -13.13
CA GLN A 218 -2.72 9.36 -13.45
C GLN A 218 -3.19 10.23 -12.28
N ASN A 219 -4.14 9.74 -11.50
CA ASN A 219 -4.72 10.43 -10.34
C ASN A 219 -4.79 9.47 -9.16
N ARG A 220 -4.63 10.00 -7.95
CA ARG A 220 -4.78 9.25 -6.70
C ARG A 220 -6.24 8.84 -6.50
N ILE A 221 -6.48 7.55 -6.28
CA ILE A 221 -7.83 7.03 -6.04
C ILE A 221 -8.10 7.03 -4.55
N ASN A 222 -9.02 7.89 -4.12
CA ASN A 222 -9.46 7.98 -2.72
C ASN A 222 -10.59 7.00 -2.39
N GLN A 223 -11.36 6.60 -3.40
CA GLN A 223 -12.42 5.60 -3.29
C GLN A 223 -12.47 4.80 -4.58
N TYR A 224 -12.36 3.49 -4.46
CA TYR A 224 -12.45 2.57 -5.58
C TYR A 224 -13.92 2.25 -5.85
N SER A 225 -14.35 2.35 -7.10
CA SER A 225 -15.67 1.89 -7.53
C SER A 225 -15.59 0.56 -8.29
N LYS A 226 -16.68 -0.21 -8.23
CA LYS A 226 -16.91 -1.38 -9.08
C LYS A 226 -17.01 -0.98 -10.56
N ALA A 227 -17.61 0.18 -10.86
CA ALA A 227 -17.74 0.68 -12.22
C ALA A 227 -16.38 0.91 -12.88
N ASP A 228 -15.43 1.51 -12.17
CA ASP A 228 -14.07 1.72 -12.69
C ASP A 228 -13.31 0.39 -12.82
N LEU A 229 -13.52 -0.59 -11.92
CA LEU A 229 -12.96 -1.93 -12.08
C LEU A 229 -13.44 -2.56 -13.39
N LEU A 230 -14.75 -2.46 -13.66
CA LEU A 230 -15.36 -2.94 -14.90
C LEU A 230 -14.80 -2.21 -16.12
N GLU A 231 -14.69 -0.90 -16.08
CA GLU A 231 -14.11 -0.12 -17.18
C GLU A 231 -12.66 -0.52 -17.48
N ASN A 232 -11.83 -0.67 -16.44
CA ASN A 232 -10.45 -1.15 -16.61
C ASN A 232 -10.40 -2.58 -17.14
N MET A 233 -11.30 -3.46 -16.66
CA MET A 233 -11.42 -4.83 -17.15
C MET A 233 -11.78 -4.86 -18.63
N PHE A 234 -12.77 -4.06 -19.04
CA PHE A 234 -13.22 -3.94 -20.42
C PHE A 234 -12.15 -3.36 -21.34
N ASN A 235 -11.45 -2.30 -20.92
CA ASN A 235 -10.34 -1.76 -21.70
C ASN A 235 -9.26 -2.81 -21.91
N LYS A 236 -8.93 -3.58 -20.87
CA LYS A 236 -7.92 -4.62 -20.99
C LYS A 236 -8.37 -5.80 -21.87
N ILE A 237 -9.64 -6.17 -21.82
CA ILE A 237 -10.20 -7.19 -22.72
C ILE A 237 -10.12 -6.72 -24.18
N LYS A 238 -10.45 -5.45 -24.48
CA LYS A 238 -10.33 -4.90 -25.84
C LYS A 238 -8.90 -5.02 -26.37
N GLU A 239 -7.90 -4.66 -25.55
CA GLU A 239 -6.48 -4.83 -25.90
C GLU A 239 -6.12 -6.30 -26.18
N LEU A 240 -6.59 -7.22 -25.34
CA LEU A 240 -6.29 -8.65 -25.46
C LEU A 240 -6.82 -9.27 -26.75
N ILE A 241 -8.01 -8.85 -27.19
CA ILE A 241 -8.67 -9.42 -28.36
C ILE A 241 -8.38 -8.65 -29.65
N ASP A 242 -7.57 -7.59 -29.61
CA ASP A 242 -7.40 -6.68 -30.74
C ASP A 242 -6.86 -7.37 -32.01
N GLY A 243 -6.02 -8.39 -31.84
CA GLY A 243 -5.49 -9.18 -32.97
C GLY A 243 -6.47 -10.19 -33.58
N ALA A 244 -7.66 -10.40 -33.00
CA ALA A 244 -8.66 -11.33 -33.54
C ALA A 244 -9.45 -10.69 -34.71
N ASN A 245 -10.14 -11.50 -35.51
CA ASN A 245 -11.07 -10.95 -36.50
C ASN A 245 -12.35 -10.41 -35.82
N ASN A 246 -13.05 -9.50 -36.48
CA ASN A 246 -14.22 -8.82 -35.93
C ASN A 246 -15.35 -9.78 -35.54
N ASP A 247 -15.63 -10.82 -36.33
CA ASP A 247 -16.65 -11.83 -35.99
C ASP A 247 -16.35 -12.51 -34.64
N LYS A 248 -15.10 -12.94 -34.42
CA LYS A 248 -14.70 -13.57 -33.15
C LYS A 248 -14.71 -12.56 -32.01
N LYS A 249 -14.26 -11.31 -32.24
CA LYS A 249 -14.38 -10.24 -31.24
C LYS A 249 -15.84 -10.09 -30.84
N TYR A 250 -16.75 -9.96 -31.80
CA TYR A 250 -18.18 -9.79 -31.56
C TYR A 250 -18.79 -10.95 -30.76
N ILE A 251 -18.56 -12.20 -31.18
CA ILE A 251 -19.07 -13.39 -30.50
C ILE A 251 -18.54 -13.45 -29.07
N PHE A 252 -17.23 -13.26 -28.89
CA PHE A 252 -16.60 -13.28 -27.58
C PHE A 252 -17.19 -12.21 -26.65
N LEU A 253 -17.27 -10.95 -27.12
CA LEU A 253 -17.78 -9.83 -26.34
C LEU A 253 -19.24 -10.03 -25.97
N SER A 254 -20.06 -10.50 -26.91
CA SER A 254 -21.48 -10.78 -26.68
C SER A 254 -21.66 -11.85 -25.63
N ASN A 255 -20.94 -12.98 -25.73
CA ASN A 255 -20.98 -14.05 -24.73
C ASN A 255 -20.53 -13.55 -23.35
N PHE A 256 -19.45 -12.76 -23.30
CA PHE A 256 -18.95 -12.19 -22.05
C PHE A 256 -19.98 -11.27 -21.38
N ILE A 257 -20.58 -10.36 -22.15
CA ILE A 257 -21.65 -9.46 -21.67
C ILE A 257 -22.85 -10.28 -21.18
N SER A 258 -23.30 -11.27 -21.95
CA SER A 258 -24.44 -12.11 -21.57
C SER A 258 -24.19 -12.87 -20.27
N GLU A 259 -23.01 -13.46 -20.09
CA GLU A 259 -22.65 -14.12 -18.82
C GLU A 259 -22.63 -13.16 -17.64
N MET A 260 -22.16 -11.92 -17.83
CA MET A 260 -22.19 -10.91 -16.77
C MET A 260 -23.61 -10.54 -16.34
N ILE A 261 -24.53 -10.41 -17.30
CA ILE A 261 -25.95 -10.15 -17.05
C ILE A 261 -26.59 -11.35 -16.33
N LEU A 262 -26.39 -12.56 -16.84
CA LEU A 262 -26.95 -13.80 -16.26
C LEU A 262 -26.50 -14.03 -14.81
N ARG A 263 -25.29 -13.59 -14.46
CA ARG A 263 -24.73 -13.70 -13.12
C ARG A 263 -25.04 -12.49 -12.23
N GLU A 264 -25.84 -11.55 -12.73
CA GLU A 264 -26.21 -10.32 -12.03
C GLU A 264 -25.00 -9.52 -11.55
N LEU A 265 -23.87 -9.64 -12.27
CA LEU A 265 -22.64 -8.96 -11.91
C LEU A 265 -22.69 -7.48 -12.30
N CYS A 266 -23.52 -7.11 -13.27
CA CYS A 266 -23.70 -5.74 -13.72
C CYS A 266 -25.14 -5.49 -14.16
N ASN A 267 -25.58 -4.24 -14.07
CA ASN A 267 -26.81 -3.81 -14.74
C ASN A 267 -26.54 -3.41 -16.21
N GLU A 268 -27.59 -3.29 -17.02
CA GLU A 268 -27.45 -2.94 -18.45
C GLU A 268 -26.78 -1.57 -18.67
N GLN A 269 -26.98 -0.62 -17.76
CA GLN A 269 -26.38 0.73 -17.86
C GLN A 269 -24.86 0.69 -17.71
N GLU A 270 -24.34 -0.14 -16.80
CA GLU A 270 -22.91 -0.37 -16.59
C GLU A 270 -22.24 -1.02 -17.83
N LEU A 271 -23.01 -1.76 -18.64
CA LEU A 271 -22.51 -2.49 -19.82
C LEU A 271 -22.69 -1.75 -21.16
N ASP A 272 -23.42 -0.63 -21.17
CA ASP A 272 -23.85 0.05 -22.40
C ASP A 272 -22.68 0.47 -23.32
N LYS A 273 -21.55 0.92 -22.76
CA LYS A 273 -20.32 1.23 -23.53
C LYS A 273 -19.82 0.01 -24.32
N TYR A 274 -19.92 -1.19 -23.74
CA TYR A 274 -19.43 -2.43 -24.34
C TYR A 274 -20.42 -2.99 -25.35
N ILE A 275 -21.72 -2.84 -25.09
CA ILE A 275 -22.79 -3.14 -26.06
C ILE A 275 -22.66 -2.26 -27.30
N LYS A 276 -22.38 -0.97 -27.13
CA LYS A 276 -22.13 -0.04 -28.25
C LYS A 276 -20.88 -0.44 -29.03
N TYR A 277 -19.80 -0.80 -28.33
CA TYR A 277 -18.58 -1.25 -28.96
C TYR A 277 -18.77 -2.55 -29.75
N SER A 278 -19.46 -3.56 -29.18
CA SER A 278 -19.72 -4.81 -29.90
C SER A 278 -20.60 -4.57 -31.14
N LYS A 279 -21.62 -3.71 -31.05
CA LYS A 279 -22.43 -3.32 -32.21
C LYS A 279 -21.60 -2.65 -33.30
N GLY A 280 -20.72 -1.71 -32.95
CA GLY A 280 -19.86 -1.02 -33.92
C GLY A 280 -18.96 -1.96 -34.72
N LEU A 281 -18.52 -3.09 -34.13
CA LEU A 281 -17.74 -4.11 -34.85
C LEU A 281 -18.53 -4.80 -35.98
N LEU A 282 -19.86 -4.79 -35.92
CA LEU A 282 -20.73 -5.30 -36.99
C LEU A 282 -20.94 -4.27 -38.10
N ASP A 283 -20.94 -2.99 -37.74
CA ASP A 283 -21.20 -1.87 -38.67
C ASP A 283 -19.99 -1.59 -39.58
N ASP A 284 -18.76 -1.92 -39.15
CA ASP A 284 -17.53 -1.85 -39.96
C ASP A 284 -17.45 -2.91 -41.10
N HIS A 285 -18.49 -3.74 -41.26
CA HIS A 285 -18.62 -4.76 -42.31
C HIS A 285 -19.63 -4.42 -43.42
N GLN A 286 -20.19 -3.20 -43.42
CA GLN A 286 -21.03 -2.66 -44.51
C GLN A 286 -20.24 -1.67 -45.39
#